data_AF-A0A328RRE3-F1
#
_entry.id   AF-A0A328RRE3-F1
#
_cell.length_a   1.000
_cell.length_b   1.000
_cell.length_c   1.000
_cell.angle_alpha   90.00
_cell.angle_beta   90.00
_cell.angle_gamma   90.00
#
_symmetry.space_group_name_H-M   'P 1'
#
loop_
_entity.id
_entity.type
_entity.pdbx_description
1 polymer ?
#
loop_
_entity_poly.entity_id
_entity_poly.type
_entity_poly.pdbx_seq_one_letter_code
_entity_poly.pdbx_strand_id
1 'polypeptide(L)'
;MITINKNEIKKLEKYYTKEITSELIDNLVDELAEVMEKSSGLEVEIFQDMDNTNYYRLYAGCSAVEVYLENNRIQIDFDMGWQLSPNNQLPQGILEY
;
A
#
# COMPACT_ATOMS: atom_id res chain seq x y z
N MET A 1 -12.16 -9.07 7.05
CA MET A 1 -11.69 -7.69 7.12
C MET A 1 -10.28 -7.72 7.68
N ILE A 2 -9.30 -7.34 6.87
CA ILE A 2 -7.88 -7.36 7.20
C ILE A 2 -7.51 -5.99 7.74
N THR A 3 -6.85 -5.96 8.89
CA THR A 3 -6.41 -4.70 9.50
C THR A 3 -4.95 -4.47 9.20
N ILE A 4 -4.63 -3.32 8.61
CA ILE A 4 -3.25 -2.92 8.31
C ILE A 4 -2.85 -1.72 9.18
N ASN A 5 -1.64 -1.76 9.74
CA ASN A 5 -1.15 -0.69 10.59
C ASN A 5 -0.83 0.55 9.75
N LYS A 6 -1.48 1.68 10.05
CA LYS A 6 -1.24 2.95 9.36
C LYS A 6 0.23 3.37 9.37
N ASN A 7 0.98 3.05 10.43
CA ASN A 7 2.42 3.36 10.50
C ASN A 7 3.25 2.57 9.50
N GLU A 8 2.85 1.35 9.15
CA GLU A 8 3.55 0.57 8.11
C GLU A 8 3.29 1.18 6.74
N ILE A 9 2.05 1.61 6.46
CA ILE A 9 1.72 2.34 5.23
C ILE A 9 2.49 3.66 5.12
N LYS A 10 2.60 4.42 6.22
CA LYS A 10 3.38 5.67 6.23
C LYS A 10 4.85 5.49 5.87
N LYS A 11 5.46 4.34 6.17
CA LYS A 11 6.86 4.08 5.79
C LYS A 11 7.03 4.04 4.26
N LEU A 12 5.97 3.71 3.53
CA LEU A 12 5.96 3.69 2.07
C LEU A 12 5.92 5.09 1.46
N GLU A 13 5.61 6.14 2.24
CA GLU A 13 5.64 7.53 1.76
C GLU A 13 7.04 7.97 1.28
N LYS A 14 8.10 7.27 1.69
CA LYS A 14 9.47 7.48 1.19
C LYS A 14 9.58 7.32 -0.33
N TYR A 15 8.65 6.59 -0.95
CA TYR A 15 8.54 6.39 -2.38
C TYR A 15 7.78 7.52 -3.10
N TYR A 16 7.11 8.40 -2.38
CA TYR A 16 6.37 9.52 -2.96
C TYR A 16 7.32 10.69 -3.25
N THR A 17 8.15 10.52 -4.27
CA THR A 17 9.12 11.53 -4.72
C THR A 17 8.61 12.31 -5.93
N LYS A 18 9.33 13.38 -6.32
CA LYS A 18 9.00 14.17 -7.52
C LYS A 18 9.34 13.43 -8.83
N GLU A 19 10.26 12.47 -8.79
CA GLU A 19 10.72 11.70 -9.94
C GLU A 19 10.36 10.23 -9.73
N ILE A 20 9.20 9.83 -10.25
CA ILE A 20 8.68 8.47 -10.13
C ILE A 20 9.19 7.65 -11.31
N THR A 21 9.89 6.56 -11.02
CA THR A 21 10.36 5.59 -12.02
C THR A 21 9.62 4.28 -11.84
N SER A 22 9.56 3.44 -12.88
CA SER A 22 8.92 2.12 -12.79
C SER A 22 9.61 1.25 -11.74
N GLU A 23 10.94 1.27 -11.64
CA GLU A 23 11.70 0.58 -10.60
C GLU A 23 11.31 1.02 -9.18
N LEU A 24 10.98 2.30 -9.00
CA LEU A 24 10.54 2.82 -7.71
C LEU A 24 9.14 2.31 -7.35
N ILE A 25 8.26 2.16 -8.35
CA ILE A 25 6.93 1.56 -8.16
C ILE A 25 7.07 0.07 -7.84
N ASP A 26 7.94 -0.66 -8.55
CA ASP A 26 8.23 -2.08 -8.28
C ASP A 26 8.68 -2.27 -6.82
N ASN A 27 9.66 -1.48 -6.35
CA ASN A 27 10.13 -1.54 -4.96
C ASN A 27 9.04 -1.21 -3.93
N LEU A 28 8.16 -0.25 -4.24
CA LEU A 28 7.01 0.08 -3.39
C LEU A 28 6.01 -1.08 -3.34
N VAL A 29 5.73 -1.73 -4.48
CA VAL A 29 4.82 -2.87 -4.58
C VAL A 29 5.36 -4.07 -3.78
N ASP A 30 6.66 -4.35 -3.88
CA ASP A 30 7.30 -5.43 -3.12
C ASP A 30 7.20 -5.17 -1.60
N GLU A 31 7.54 -3.96 -1.13
CA GLU A 31 7.40 -3.64 0.30
C GLU A 31 5.93 -3.64 0.76
N LEU A 32 5.01 -3.17 -0.07
CA LEU A 32 3.58 -3.20 0.24
C LEU A 32 3.07 -4.64 0.38
N ALA A 33 3.51 -5.54 -0.50
CA ALA A 33 3.19 -6.97 -0.42
C ALA A 33 3.65 -7.55 0.93
N GLU A 34 4.89 -7.30 1.35
CA GLU A 34 5.38 -7.75 2.66
C GLU A 34 4.54 -7.22 3.83
N VAL A 35 4.09 -5.95 3.77
CA VAL A 35 3.22 -5.38 4.81
C VAL A 35 1.85 -6.06 4.80
N MET A 36 1.29 -6.32 3.62
CA MET A 36 0.02 -7.01 3.45
C MET A 36 0.10 -8.46 3.95
N GLU A 37 1.16 -9.20 3.66
CA GLU A 37 1.39 -10.57 4.15
C GLU A 37 1.49 -10.59 5.67
N LYS A 38 2.28 -9.69 6.27
CA LYS A 38 2.40 -9.56 7.74
C LYS A 38 1.08 -9.23 8.41
N SER A 39 0.24 -8.41 7.76
CA SER A 39 -1.03 -7.94 8.31
C SER A 39 -2.15 -8.98 8.16
N SER A 40 -2.18 -9.71 7.04
CA SER A 40 -3.21 -10.69 6.71
C SER A 40 -2.89 -12.11 7.19
N GLY A 41 -1.60 -12.45 7.29
CA GLY A 41 -1.13 -13.83 7.48
C GLY A 41 -1.30 -14.69 6.22
N LEU A 42 -1.56 -14.09 5.06
CA LEU A 42 -1.75 -14.76 3.77
C LEU A 42 -0.63 -14.39 2.82
N GLU A 43 -0.30 -15.28 1.89
CA GLU A 43 0.57 -14.98 0.75
C GLU A 43 -0.10 -13.92 -0.15
N VAL A 44 0.70 -12.97 -0.65
CA VAL A 44 0.21 -11.90 -1.52
C VAL A 44 0.54 -12.20 -2.98
N GLU A 45 -0.48 -12.20 -3.82
CA GLU A 45 -0.33 -12.35 -5.27
C GLU A 45 -0.28 -10.96 -5.92
N ILE A 46 0.77 -10.70 -6.73
CA ILE A 46 0.99 -9.41 -7.40
C ILE A 46 0.69 -9.55 -8.89
N PHE A 47 -0.19 -8.70 -9.41
CA PHE A 47 -0.52 -8.61 -10.82
C PHE A 47 -0.21 -7.22 -11.37
N GLN A 48 0.59 -7.15 -12.42
CA GLN A 48 0.83 -5.92 -13.18
C GLN A 48 -0.12 -5.86 -14.38
N ASP A 49 -0.71 -4.70 -14.64
CA ASP A 49 -1.54 -4.51 -15.83
C ASP A 49 -0.69 -4.53 -17.11
N MET A 50 -1.17 -5.23 -18.14
CA MET A 50 -0.42 -5.40 -19.40
C MET A 50 -0.37 -4.11 -20.23
N ASP A 51 -1.40 -3.28 -20.15
CA ASP A 51 -1.53 -2.03 -20.91
C ASP A 51 -0.97 -0.84 -20.12
N ASN A 52 -0.90 -0.95 -18.79
CA ASN A 52 -0.33 0.05 -17.89
C ASN A 52 0.71 -0.55 -16.94
N THR A 53 2.00 -0.46 -17.32
CA THR A 53 3.12 -0.97 -16.52
C THR A 53 3.28 -0.30 -15.15
N ASN A 54 2.60 0.81 -14.90
CA ASN A 54 2.63 1.49 -13.60
C ASN A 54 1.39 1.17 -12.75
N TYR A 55 0.56 0.22 -13.17
CA TYR A 55 -0.61 -0.26 -12.44
C TYR A 55 -0.37 -1.67 -11.92
N TYR A 56 -0.55 -1.85 -10.62
CA TYR A 56 -0.39 -3.11 -9.92
C TYR A 56 -1.61 -3.39 -9.05
N ARG A 57 -1.91 -4.66 -8.89
CA ARG A 57 -2.98 -5.17 -8.05
C ARG A 57 -2.45 -6.29 -7.20
N LEU A 58 -2.49 -6.08 -5.89
CA LEU A 58 -2.00 -7.01 -4.88
C LEU A 58 -3.20 -7.68 -4.22
N TYR A 59 -3.23 -9.01 -4.17
CA TYR A 59 -4.32 -9.78 -3.58
C TYR A 59 -3.84 -10.53 -2.33
N ALA A 60 -4.58 -10.41 -1.24
CA ALA A 60 -4.47 -11.27 -0.06
C ALA A 60 -5.82 -11.94 0.18
N GLY A 61 -5.98 -13.18 -0.27
CA GLY A 61 -7.25 -13.91 -0.22
C GLY A 61 -8.33 -13.24 -1.10
N CYS A 62 -9.44 -12.80 -0.50
CA CYS A 62 -10.54 -12.13 -1.21
C CYS A 62 -10.48 -10.59 -1.12
N SER A 63 -9.32 -10.04 -0.77
CA SER A 63 -9.14 -8.59 -0.60
C SER A 63 -7.96 -8.10 -1.42
N ALA A 64 -8.08 -6.92 -2.00
CA ALA A 64 -7.14 -6.35 -2.94
C ALA A 64 -6.67 -4.94 -2.54
N VAL A 65 -5.45 -4.60 -2.95
CA VAL A 65 -4.88 -3.26 -2.92
C VAL A 65 -4.39 -2.91 -4.32
N GLU A 66 -4.70 -1.72 -4.77
CA GLU A 66 -4.35 -1.21 -6.09
C GLU A 66 -3.29 -0.12 -5.96
N VAL A 67 -2.23 -0.23 -6.75
CA VAL A 67 -1.16 0.77 -6.81
C VAL A 67 -1.09 1.28 -8.23
N TYR A 68 -1.22 2.60 -8.41
CA TYR A 68 -1.18 3.19 -9.75
C TYR A 68 -0.58 4.59 -9.76
N LEU A 69 -0.10 5.00 -10.93
CA LEU A 69 0.41 6.35 -11.16
C LEU A 69 -0.70 7.23 -11.74
N GLU A 70 -1.09 8.28 -11.01
CA GLU A 70 -2.01 9.30 -11.49
C GLU A 70 -1.40 10.70 -11.30
N ASN A 71 -1.39 11.53 -12.35
CA ASN A 71 -0.90 12.91 -12.28
C ASN A 71 0.53 13.03 -11.71
N ASN A 72 1.42 12.09 -12.05
CA ASN A 72 2.78 11.99 -11.51
C ASN A 72 2.80 11.85 -9.97
N ARG A 73 1.82 11.14 -9.42
CA ARG A 73 1.71 10.76 -8.00
C ARG A 73 1.31 9.30 -7.89
N ILE A 74 1.99 8.56 -7.02
CA ILE A 74 1.59 7.19 -6.69
C ILE A 74 0.32 7.25 -5.85
N GLN A 75 -0.69 6.48 -6.23
CA GLN A 75 -1.91 6.24 -5.48
C GLN A 75 -1.89 4.80 -4.96
N ILE A 76 -2.43 4.60 -3.75
CA ILE A 76 -2.64 3.28 -3.15
C ILE A 76 -4.08 3.23 -2.66
N ASP A 77 -4.89 2.41 -3.32
CA ASP A 77 -6.30 2.23 -3.01
C ASP A 77 -6.56 0.86 -2.39
N PHE A 78 -7.24 0.87 -1.25
CA PHE A 78 -7.59 -0.30 -0.47
C PHE A 78 -9.05 -0.67 -0.74
N ASP A 79 -9.32 -1.94 -1.08
CA ASP A 79 -10.70 -2.39 -1.21
C ASP A 79 -11.44 -2.46 0.14
N MET A 80 -12.75 -2.75 0.12
CA MET A 80 -13.58 -2.83 1.33
C MET A 80 -13.18 -3.97 2.29
N GLY A 81 -12.31 -4.88 1.86
CA GLY A 81 -11.75 -5.95 2.67
C GLY A 81 -10.63 -5.47 3.60
N TRP A 82 -10.03 -4.32 3.32
CA TRP A 82 -8.96 -3.71 4.10
C TRP A 82 -9.46 -2.56 4.98
N GLN A 83 -8.93 -2.49 6.19
CA GLN A 83 -9.17 -1.39 7.10
C GLN A 83 -7.84 -0.91 7.68
N LEU A 84 -7.57 0.39 7.59
CA LEU A 84 -6.47 1.00 8.32
C LEU A 84 -6.81 0.94 9.82
N SER A 85 -5.90 0.40 10.63
CA SER A 85 -6.08 0.46 12.07
C SER A 85 -6.23 1.93 12.47
N PRO A 86 -7.28 2.29 13.24
CA PRO A 86 -7.28 3.60 13.91
C PRO A 86 -6.01 3.60 14.75
N ASN A 87 -5.15 4.60 14.54
CA ASN A 87 -3.84 4.76 15.19
C ASN A 87 -3.79 3.96 16.48
N ASN A 88 -2.87 2.99 16.60
CA ASN A 88 -2.50 2.47 17.91
C ASN A 88 -2.42 3.69 18.82
N GLN A 89 -3.30 3.73 19.81
CA GLN A 89 -3.31 4.77 20.81
C GLN A 89 -1.94 4.71 21.48
N LEU A 90 -0.98 5.47 20.99
CA LEU A 90 -0.06 6.12 21.90
C LEU A 90 -0.96 6.95 22.81
N PRO A 91 -0.77 6.86 24.15
CA PRO A 91 -1.59 7.61 25.08
C PRO A 91 -1.57 9.08 24.63
N GLN A 92 -2.77 9.63 24.43
CA GLN A 92 -3.07 10.99 23.96
C GLN A 92 -1.85 11.91 23.83
N GLY A 93 -1.40 12.10 22.59
CA GLY A 93 -0.40 13.11 22.24
C GLY A 93 -0.71 13.62 20.84
N ILE A 94 -1.27 14.81 20.79
CA ILE A 94 -1.61 15.62 19.62
C ILE A 94 -0.59 15.44 18.49
N LEU A 95 -1.06 15.18 17.27
CA LEU A 95 -0.34 15.58 16.06
C LEU A 95 -1.35 16.14 15.05
N GLU A 96 -1.48 17.46 15.08
CA GLU A 96 -1.92 18.29 13.97
C GLU A 96 -0.85 18.24 12.87
N TYR A 97 -1.27 18.13 11.61
CA TYR A 97 -0.97 18.97 10.43
C TYR A 97 -1.46 18.25 9.17
#